data_AF-A0A349WWZ0-F1
#
_entry.id   AF-A0A349WWZ0-F1
#
_cell.length_a   1.000
_cell.length_b   1.000
_cell.length_c   1.000
_cell.angle_alpha   90.00
_cell.angle_beta   90.00
_cell.angle_gamma   90.00
#
_symmetry.space_group_name_H-M   'P 1'
#
loop_
_entity.id
_entity.type
_entity.pdbx_description
1 polymer ?
#
loop_
_entity_poly.entity_id
_entity_poly.type
_entity_poly.pdbx_seq_one_letter_code
_entity_poly.pdbx_strand_id
1 'polypeptide(L)'
;MIIGLQIIALIFAFSMVYFVVLHFKRGEISKSEIVSWIIMWAAAIVIIVFPELLRKFASTFLVTRVFDLMVIAGFILVISLVTSSYIRTKKLEKKLEDMVRREALKKSK
;
A
#
# COMPACT_ATOMS: atom_id res chain seq x y z
N MET A 1 5.16 20.82 14.17
CA MET A 1 5.88 19.60 13.74
C MET A 1 7.36 19.94 13.74
N ILE A 2 8.23 18.99 14.08
CA ILE A 2 9.67 19.21 13.89
C ILE A 2 9.91 19.21 12.39
N ILE A 3 10.36 20.33 11.82
CA ILE A 3 10.53 20.52 10.36
C ILE A 3 11.39 19.40 9.76
N GLY A 4 12.40 18.92 10.50
CA GLY A 4 13.23 17.79 10.09
C GLY A 4 12.44 16.50 9.79
N LEU A 5 11.40 16.20 10.59
CA LEU A 5 10.58 14.99 10.35
C LEU A 5 9.73 15.12 9.08
N GLN A 6 9.21 16.32 8.77
CA GLN A 6 8.46 16.56 7.54
C GLN A 6 9.35 16.38 6.30
N ILE A 7 10.58 16.89 6.32
CA ILE A 7 11.52 16.76 5.21
C ILE A 7 11.83 15.28 4.95
N ILE A 8 12.14 14.51 6.00
CA ILE A 8 12.40 13.07 5.89
C ILE A 8 11.17 12.33 5.33
N ALA A 9 9.98 12.63 5.84
CA ALA A 9 8.74 12.01 5.38
C ALA A 9 8.43 12.36 3.91
N LEU A 10 8.74 13.59 3.48
CA LEU A 10 8.55 14.04 2.10
C LEU A 10 9.50 13.31 1.14
N ILE A 11 10.79 13.23 1.49
CA ILE A 11 11.79 12.49 0.71
C ILE A 11 11.38 11.02 0.58
N PHE A 12 10.91 10.42 1.68
CA PHE A 12 10.40 9.06 1.67
C PHE A 12 9.20 8.89 0.72
N ALA A 13 8.21 9.78 0.81
CA ALA A 13 7.04 9.74 -0.06
C ALA A 13 7.42 9.87 -1.55
N PHE A 14 8.33 10.78 -1.90
CA PHE A 14 8.84 10.91 -3.27
C PHE A 14 9.61 9.67 -3.73
N SER A 15 10.41 9.08 -2.85
CA SER A 15 11.12 7.83 -3.14
C SER A 15 10.16 6.68 -3.42
N MET A 16 9.05 6.60 -2.68
CA MET A 16 8.02 5.60 -2.91
C MET A 16 7.26 5.80 -4.23
N VAL A 17 6.95 7.05 -4.59
CA VAL A 17 6.39 7.36 -5.92
C VAL A 17 7.36 6.91 -7.03
N TYR A 18 8.66 7.18 -6.86
CA TYR A 18 9.68 6.74 -7.81
C TYR A 18 9.72 5.22 -7.95
N PHE A 19 9.69 4.48 -6.83
CA PHE A 19 9.65 3.01 -6.88
C PHE A 19 8.41 2.48 -7.60
N VAL A 20 7.23 3.04 -7.32
CA VAL A 20 5.99 2.66 -8.01
C VAL A 20 6.11 2.83 -9.53
N VAL A 21 6.67 3.94 -9.99
CA VAL A 21 6.91 4.20 -11.42
C VAL A 21 7.95 3.22 -11.99
N LEU A 22 9.00 2.91 -11.23
CA LEU A 22 10.03 1.94 -11.63
C LEU A 22 9.44 0.54 -11.83
N HIS A 23 8.64 0.06 -10.88
CA HIS A 23 7.99 -1.25 -10.96
C HIS A 23 6.95 -1.32 -12.09
N PHE A 24 6.25 -0.21 -12.37
CA PHE A 24 5.38 -0.12 -13.55
C PHE A 24 6.17 -0.21 -14.86
N LYS A 25 7.30 0.48 -14.97
CA LYS A 25 8.18 0.39 -16.16
C LYS A 25 8.75 -1.02 -16.37
N ARG A 26 8.90 -1.80 -15.30
CA ARG A 26 9.33 -3.21 -15.35
C ARG A 26 8.20 -4.18 -15.73
N GLY A 27 6.95 -3.71 -15.85
CA GLY A 27 5.80 -4.55 -16.16
C GLY A 27 5.32 -5.41 -14.98
N GLU A 28 5.83 -5.14 -13.77
CA GLU A 28 5.48 -5.89 -12.55
C GLU A 28 4.12 -5.45 -11.97
N ILE A 29 3.66 -4.25 -12.33
CA ILE A 29 2.45 -3.63 -11.82
C ILE A 29 1.53 -3.27 -12.99
N SER A 30 0.24 -3.57 -12.85
CA SER A 30 -0.78 -3.23 -13.87
C SER A 30 -1.10 -1.72 -13.88
N LYS A 31 -1.70 -1.23 -14.98
CA LYS A 31 -2.11 0.18 -15.11
C LYS A 31 -3.07 0.64 -14.01
N SER A 32 -3.97 -0.24 -13.53
CA SER A 32 -4.87 0.09 -12.42
C SER A 32 -4.13 0.22 -11.10
N GLU A 33 -3.15 -0.66 -10.85
CA GLU A 33 -2.42 -0.67 -9.59
C GLU A 33 -1.50 0.55 -9.46
N ILE A 34 -0.81 0.98 -10.53
CA ILE A 34 -0.01 2.23 -10.48
C ILE A 34 -0.87 3.45 -10.14
N VAL A 35 -2.09 3.55 -10.69
CA VAL A 35 -3.00 4.65 -10.39
C VAL A 35 -3.37 4.64 -8.91
N SER A 36 -3.72 3.48 -8.35
CA SER A 36 -4.02 3.36 -6.91
C SER A 36 -2.82 3.76 -6.04
N TRP A 37 -1.61 3.32 -6.38
CA TRP A 37 -0.40 3.67 -5.63
C TRP A 37 -0.06 5.16 -5.72
N ILE A 38 -0.17 5.77 -6.90
CA ILE A 38 0.05 7.21 -7.08
C ILE A 38 -0.95 8.01 -6.27
N ILE A 39 -2.24 7.67 -6.29
CA ILE A 39 -3.27 8.36 -5.50
C ILE A 39 -2.95 8.26 -4.01
N MET A 40 -2.54 7.08 -3.53
CA MET A 40 -2.21 6.86 -2.12
C MET A 40 -1.01 7.70 -1.67
N TRP A 41 0.07 7.73 -2.46
CA TRP A 41 1.26 8.53 -2.14
C TRP A 41 1.01 10.04 -2.31
N ALA A 42 0.21 10.44 -3.28
CA ALA A 42 -0.22 11.84 -3.42
C ALA A 42 -1.01 12.30 -2.19
N ALA A 43 -1.94 11.47 -1.69
CA ALA A 43 -2.66 11.75 -0.46
C ALA A 43 -1.72 11.88 0.75
N ALA A 44 -0.70 11.01 0.86
CA ALA A 44 0.31 11.10 1.91
C ALA A 44 1.13 12.40 1.83
N ILE A 45 1.53 12.84 0.63
CA ILE A 45 2.24 14.11 0.43
C ILE A 45 1.37 15.29 0.86
N VAL A 46 0.10 15.33 0.44
CA VAL A 46 -0.84 16.39 0.84
C VAL A 46 -0.98 16.46 2.36
N ILE A 47 -1.07 15.31 3.02
CA ILE A 47 -1.12 15.19 4.49
C ILE A 47 0.16 15.75 5.15
N ILE A 48 1.33 15.47 4.60
CA ILE A 48 2.62 15.94 5.13
C ILE A 48 2.77 17.46 4.99
N VAL A 49 2.36 18.00 3.83
CA VAL A 49 2.48 19.42 3.49
C VAL A 49 1.43 20.27 4.22
N PHE A 50 0.21 19.76 4.37
CA PHE A 50 -0.92 20.47 4.97
C PHE A 50 -1.45 19.76 6.23
N PRO A 51 -0.69 19.78 7.34
CA PRO A 51 -1.11 19.12 8.57
C PRO A 51 -2.36 19.77 9.19
N GLU A 52 -2.69 21.02 8.85
CA GLU A 52 -3.94 21.66 9.33
C GLU A 52 -5.21 20.95 8.82
N LEU A 53 -5.19 20.36 7.61
CA LEU A 53 -6.33 19.62 7.07
C LEU A 53 -6.68 18.43 7.96
N LEU A 54 -5.65 17.69 8.37
CA LEU A 54 -5.77 16.57 9.29
C LEU A 54 -6.21 17.01 10.69
N ARG A 55 -5.74 18.17 11.17
CA ARG A 55 -6.18 18.72 12.45
C ARG A 55 -7.68 19.03 12.46
N LYS A 56 -8.20 19.64 11.38
CA LYS A 56 -9.64 19.91 11.23
C LYS A 56 -10.45 18.61 11.19
N PHE A 57 -9.96 17.61 10.46
CA PHE A 57 -10.63 16.31 10.37
C PHE A 57 -10.61 15.56 11.72
N ALA A 58 -9.48 15.59 12.43
CA ALA A 58 -9.33 14.96 13.74
C ALA A 58 -10.23 15.59 14.81
N SER A 59 -10.43 16.92 14.77
CA SER A 59 -11.34 17.61 15.69
C SER A 59 -12.81 17.21 15.47
N THR A 60 -13.20 16.84 14.25
CA THR A 60 -14.55 16.32 13.97
C THR A 60 -14.75 14.91 14.51
N PHE A 61 -13.69 14.09 14.53
CA PHE A 61 -13.72 12.71 15.00
C PHE A 61 -13.50 12.54 16.52
N LEU A 62 -13.49 13.62 17.32
CA LEU A 62 -13.25 13.60 18.77
C LEU A 62 -11.92 12.94 19.18
N VAL A 63 -10.95 12.80 18.25
CA VAL A 63 -9.67 12.19 18.57
C VAL A 63 -8.70 13.25 19.07
N THR A 64 -8.28 13.11 20.32
CA THR A 64 -7.39 14.03 21.03
C THR A 64 -6.01 14.17 20.35
N ARG A 65 -5.60 13.19 19.54
CA ARG A 65 -4.31 13.18 18.84
C ARG A 65 -4.45 12.76 17.38
N VAL A 66 -4.11 13.69 16.48
CA VAL A 66 -4.03 13.46 15.02
C VAL A 66 -3.15 12.25 14.68
N PHE A 67 -2.08 12.05 15.45
CA PHE A 67 -1.17 10.92 15.28
C PHE A 67 -1.87 9.57 15.42
N ASP A 68 -2.79 9.43 16.38
CA ASP A 68 -3.47 8.15 16.65
C ASP A 68 -4.37 7.77 15.46
N LEU A 69 -5.05 8.75 14.85
CA LEU A 69 -5.82 8.53 13.62
C LEU A 69 -4.95 8.06 12.45
N MET A 70 -3.78 8.69 12.27
CA MET A 70 -2.84 8.31 11.19
C MET A 70 -2.31 6.89 11.41
N VAL A 71 -2.00 6.52 12.64
CA VAL A 71 -1.52 5.19 13.00
C VAL A 71 -2.60 4.14 12.76
N ILE A 72 -3.83 4.39 13.21
CA ILE A 72 -4.96 3.46 12.99
C ILE A 72 -5.23 3.29 11.48
N ALA A 73 -5.29 4.38 10.73
CA ALA A 73 -5.49 4.33 9.28
C ALA A 73 -4.35 3.58 8.57
N GLY A 74 -3.11 3.82 8.98
CA GLY A 74 -1.93 3.11 8.49
C GLY A 74 -2.01 1.60 8.76
N PHE A 75 -2.39 1.20 9.98
CA PHE A 75 -2.57 -0.21 10.32
C PHE A 75 -3.68 -0.87 9.50
N ILE A 76 -4.83 -0.21 9.35
CA ILE A 76 -5.93 -0.73 8.53
C ILE A 76 -5.46 -0.97 7.09
N LEU A 77 -4.73 -0.01 6.50
CA LEU A 77 -4.18 -0.14 5.15
C LEU A 77 -3.17 -1.29 5.05
N VAL A 78 -2.19 -1.34 5.95
CA VAL A 78 -1.14 -2.38 5.94
C VAL A 78 -1.74 -3.77 6.12
N ILE A 79 -2.62 -3.94 7.10
CA ILE A 79 -3.30 -5.23 7.35
C ILE A 79 -4.08 -5.64 6.10
N SER A 80 -4.86 -4.72 5.51
CA SER A 80 -5.64 -5.02 4.29
C SER A 80 -4.74 -5.46 3.13
N LEU A 81 -3.61 -4.78 2.92
CA LEU A 81 -2.64 -5.11 1.87
C LEU A 81 -1.98 -6.47 2.12
N VAL A 82 -1.53 -6.73 3.36
CA VAL A 82 -0.90 -8.01 3.74
C VAL A 82 -1.89 -9.16 3.61
N THR A 83 -3.13 -8.99 4.07
CA THR A 83 -4.18 -10.02 3.91
C THR A 83 -4.49 -10.28 2.44
N SER A 84 -4.60 -9.23 1.62
CA SER A 84 -4.81 -9.38 0.16
C SER A 84 -3.66 -10.15 -0.49
N SER A 85 -2.41 -9.81 -0.14
CA SER A 85 -1.21 -10.50 -0.61
C SER A 85 -1.21 -11.96 -0.20
N TYR A 86 -1.45 -12.26 1.08
CA TYR A 86 -1.54 -13.62 1.62
C TYR A 86 -2.58 -14.47 0.88
N ILE A 87 -3.79 -13.94 0.67
CA ILE A 87 -4.87 -14.64 -0.05
C ILE A 87 -4.46 -14.90 -1.51
N ARG A 88 -3.82 -13.94 -2.18
CA ARG A 88 -3.33 -14.12 -3.57
C ARG A 88 -2.26 -15.22 -3.61
N THR A 89 -1.31 -15.23 -2.68
CA THR A 89 -0.28 -16.27 -2.57
C THR A 89 -0.90 -17.64 -2.34
N LYS A 90 -1.84 -17.79 -1.41
CA LYS A 90 -2.49 -19.09 -1.16
C LYS A 90 -3.26 -19.60 -2.39
N LYS A 91 -3.89 -18.70 -3.15
CA LYS A 91 -4.56 -19.06 -4.42
C LYS A 91 -3.56 -19.52 -5.47
N LEU A 92 -2.38 -18.90 -5.55
CA LEU A 92 -1.32 -19.31 -6.47
C LEU A 92 -0.75 -20.69 -6.10
N GLU A 93 -0.48 -20.93 -4.82
CA GLU A 93 -0.05 -22.25 -4.33
C GLU A 93 -1.04 -23.35 -4.72
N LYS A 94 -2.34 -23.13 -4.49
CA LYS A 94 -3.38 -24.12 -4.83
C LYS A 94 -3.44 -24.37 -6.34
N LYS A 95 -3.34 -23.32 -7.16
CA LYS A 95 -3.29 -23.47 -8.63
C LYS A 95 -2.08 -24.27 -9.09
N LEU A 96 -0.91 -24.03 -8.48
CA LEU A 96 0.30 -24.77 -8.78
C LEU A 96 0.16 -26.25 -8.41
N GLU A 97 -0.38 -26.55 -7.22
CA GLU A 97 -0.67 -27.92 -6.78
C GLU A 97 -1.62 -28.64 -7.75
N ASP A 98 -2.72 -27.99 -8.13
CA ASP A 98 -3.68 -28.53 -9.09
C ASP A 98 -3.05 -28.78 -10.47
N MET A 99 -2.15 -27.89 -10.92
CA MET A 99 -1.41 -28.06 -12.18
C MET A 99 -0.48 -29.27 -12.13
N VAL A 100 0.37 -29.36 -11.11
CA VAL A 100 1.31 -30.49 -10.94
C VAL A 100 0.56 -31.81 -10.82
N ARG A 101 -0.55 -31.85 -10.07
CA ARG A 101 -1.39 -33.04 -9.94
C ARG A 101 -1.98 -33.49 -11.28
N ARG A 102 -2.48 -32.54 -12.09
CA ARG A 102 -3.01 -32.84 -13.43
C ARG A 102 -1.93 -33.37 -14.36
N GLU A 103 -0.72 -32.82 -14.31
CA GLU A 103 0.41 -33.30 -15.12
C GLU A 103 0.86 -34.71 -14.70
N ALA A 104 0.95 -34.97 -13.40
CA ALA A 104 1.31 -36.29 -12.88
C ALA A 104 0.28 -37.37 -13.29
N LEU A 105 -1.02 -37.07 -13.18
CA LEU A 105 -2.09 -37.98 -13.59
C LEU A 105 -2.12 -38.22 -15.12
N LYS A 106 -1.78 -37.21 -15.92
CA LYS A 106 -1.63 -37.37 -17.38
C LYS A 106 -0.46 -38.25 -17.77
N LYS A 107 0.66 -38.20 -17.03
CA LYS A 107 1.85 -39.00 -17.31
C LYS A 107 1.73 -40.46 -16.87
N SER A 108 0.81 -40.75 -15.96
CA SER A 108 0.53 -42.10 -15.44
C SER A 108 -0.46 -42.90 -16.31
N LYS A 109 -0.99 -42.31 -17.38
CA LYS A 109 -1.98 -42.93 -18.28
C LYS A 109 -1.36 -43.14 -19.67
#